data_AF-A0A6M0AE34-F1
#
_entry.id   AF-A0A6M0AE34-F1
#
_cell.length_a   1.000
_cell.length_b   1.000
_cell.length_c   1.000
_cell.angle_alpha   90.00
_cell.angle_beta   90.00
_cell.angle_gamma   90.00
#
_symmetry.space_group_name_H-M   'P 1'
#
loop_
_entity.id
_entity.type
_entity.pdbx_description
1 polymer ?
#
loop_
_entity_poly.entity_id
_entity_poly.type
_entity_poly.pdbx_seq_one_letter_code
_entity_poly.pdbx_strand_id
1 'polypeptide(L)'
;MAFSTQAAPPTPWSRDLAEPKIDDTAYVHSFSNIIGDVEIGPNVLIASGTSIRADEGGPFYIGEGTNIQDGVVIHGLEDGRVVGDDQKEYSVWIGKNASITHMSLIHGPAYVGDDCFIGFRSTVFNARVGEGCIVMMHALVQDVEIPPGKYVPSGAVITNQQQADRLPDVEEQDRTFANHVVAINDALRAGYQCAEDDSCMMPIRKEIAENADSNGHSSPDSSHKSFRSMSSNTGLSSELQQRVRQLLGQGYRIGAEYADERRFRTSSWKSASGIHSDRESEVLQSLGDCLADHAGEYVRLIGIDPKAKRRVCEEIIQKPGGPVSGSSTGSGSRSYSP
;
A
#
# COMPACT_ATOMS: atom_id res chain seq x y z
N MET A 1 17.17 13.96 -12.75
CA MET A 1 17.63 14.22 -11.36
C MET A 1 18.73 13.24 -10.99
N ALA A 2 19.65 13.57 -10.07
CA ALA A 2 20.72 12.66 -9.66
C ALA A 2 20.26 11.75 -8.51
N PHE A 3 19.76 10.55 -8.82
CA PHE A 3 19.73 9.44 -7.87
C PHE A 3 21.14 8.84 -7.74
N SER A 4 21.45 8.22 -6.59
CA SER A 4 22.79 7.71 -6.32
C SER A 4 22.99 6.34 -6.98
N THR A 5 23.50 6.33 -8.22
CA THR A 5 24.12 5.15 -8.82
C THR A 5 25.62 5.17 -8.56
N GLN A 6 26.19 4.01 -8.24
CA GLN A 6 27.63 3.86 -8.05
C GLN A 6 28.11 2.54 -8.66
N ALA A 7 29.34 2.53 -9.18
CA ALA A 7 30.02 1.31 -9.57
C ALA A 7 30.22 0.39 -8.36
N ALA A 8 30.28 -0.92 -8.58
CA ALA A 8 30.77 -1.84 -7.56
C ALA A 8 32.21 -1.48 -7.16
N PRO A 9 32.57 -1.54 -5.87
CA PRO A 9 33.94 -1.29 -5.44
C PRO A 9 34.89 -2.42 -5.86
N PRO A 10 36.19 -2.16 -6.01
CA PRO A 10 37.16 -3.22 -6.25
C PRO A 10 37.35 -4.09 -4.99
N THR A 11 37.24 -5.41 -5.14
CA THR A 11 37.37 -6.41 -4.08
C THR A 11 38.28 -7.57 -4.55
N PRO A 12 38.59 -8.56 -3.68
CA PRO A 12 39.25 -9.79 -4.13
C PRO A 12 38.44 -10.61 -5.13
N TRP A 13 37.10 -10.54 -5.09
CA TRP A 13 36.18 -11.32 -5.93
C TRP A 13 35.69 -10.58 -7.19
N SER A 14 35.72 -9.24 -7.22
CA SER A 14 35.40 -8.46 -8.42
C SER A 14 36.29 -7.24 -8.61
N ARG A 15 36.64 -6.95 -9.87
CA ARG A 15 37.43 -5.78 -10.29
C ARG A 15 36.90 -5.12 -11.57
N ASP A 16 35.71 -5.50 -12.02
CA ASP A 16 35.12 -4.99 -13.26
C ASP A 16 34.54 -3.59 -13.13
N LEU A 17 34.27 -3.14 -11.90
CA LEU A 17 33.66 -1.85 -11.58
C LEU A 17 32.32 -1.67 -12.30
N ALA A 18 31.51 -2.75 -12.36
CA ALA A 18 30.22 -2.71 -13.02
C ALA A 18 29.30 -1.63 -12.45
N GLU A 19 28.57 -0.95 -13.33
CA GLU A 19 27.61 0.11 -13.01
C GLU A 19 26.18 -0.33 -13.33
N PRO A 20 25.16 0.22 -12.62
CA PRO A 20 23.77 -0.08 -12.91
C PRO A 20 23.38 0.29 -14.35
N LYS A 21 22.64 -0.60 -15.01
CA LYS A 21 22.00 -0.38 -16.32
C LYS A 21 20.52 -0.17 -16.09
N ILE A 22 20.04 1.04 -16.32
CA ILE A 22 18.65 1.44 -16.03
C ILE A 22 18.01 1.88 -17.33
N ASP A 23 16.88 1.27 -17.68
CA ASP A 23 16.10 1.66 -18.84
C ASP A 23 15.55 3.08 -18.71
N ASP A 24 15.53 3.84 -19.82
CA ASP A 24 15.10 5.25 -19.84
C ASP A 24 13.64 5.45 -19.41
N THR A 25 12.81 4.41 -19.51
CA THR A 25 11.40 4.44 -19.11
C THR A 25 11.17 4.09 -17.64
N ALA A 26 12.19 3.62 -16.92
CA ALA A 26 12.12 3.41 -15.49
C ALA A 26 12.09 4.76 -14.73
N TYR A 27 11.56 4.74 -13.51
CA TYR A 27 11.65 5.87 -12.59
C TYR A 27 12.40 5.43 -11.34
N VAL A 28 13.45 6.17 -10.98
CA VAL A 28 14.24 5.93 -9.77
C VAL A 28 14.16 7.16 -8.89
N HIS A 29 13.54 7.00 -7.71
CA HIS A 29 13.42 8.09 -6.77
C HIS A 29 14.80 8.58 -6.29
N SER A 30 15.00 9.89 -6.19
CA SER A 30 16.29 10.51 -5.83
C SER A 30 16.86 10.01 -4.49
N PHE A 31 15.99 9.73 -3.52
CA PHE A 31 16.35 9.14 -2.23
C PHE A 31 16.43 7.60 -2.31
N SER A 32 17.20 7.06 -3.24
CA SER A 32 17.50 5.62 -3.36
C SER A 32 18.99 5.42 -3.64
N ASN A 33 19.49 4.20 -3.41
CA ASN A 33 20.89 3.86 -3.66
C ASN A 33 21.01 2.54 -4.43
N ILE A 34 21.67 2.59 -5.58
CA ILE A 34 21.83 1.44 -6.49
C ILE A 34 23.33 1.28 -6.80
N ILE A 35 23.91 0.12 -6.49
CA ILE A 35 25.35 -0.14 -6.62
C ILE A 35 25.60 -1.44 -7.36
N GLY A 36 26.55 -1.43 -8.29
CA GLY A 36 27.10 -2.63 -8.94
C GLY A 36 26.35 -3.09 -10.19
N ASP A 37 26.55 -4.36 -10.57
CA ASP A 37 25.94 -4.96 -11.77
C ASP A 37 24.45 -5.26 -11.54
N VAL A 38 23.64 -4.22 -11.72
CA VAL A 38 22.18 -4.24 -11.56
C VAL A 38 21.55 -3.82 -12.87
N GLU A 39 20.73 -4.70 -13.46
CA GLU A 39 19.94 -4.41 -14.64
C GLU A 39 18.48 -4.14 -14.25
N ILE A 40 17.99 -2.94 -14.58
CA ILE A 40 16.63 -2.48 -14.32
C ILE A 40 15.93 -2.27 -15.66
N GLY A 41 14.91 -3.10 -15.89
CA GLY A 41 14.14 -3.12 -17.13
C GLY A 41 13.16 -1.94 -17.30
N PRO A 42 12.44 -1.92 -18.43
CA PRO A 42 11.50 -0.87 -18.77
C PRO A 42 10.36 -0.74 -17.76
N ASN A 43 9.82 0.47 -17.62
CA ASN A 43 8.64 0.78 -16.81
C ASN A 43 8.76 0.35 -15.32
N VAL A 44 9.98 0.16 -14.81
CA VAL A 44 10.21 -0.15 -13.39
C VAL A 44 10.04 1.10 -12.54
N LEU A 45 9.46 0.94 -11.36
CA LEU A 45 9.40 1.99 -10.33
C LEU A 45 10.29 1.61 -9.14
N ILE A 46 11.28 2.45 -8.81
CA ILE A 46 12.09 2.34 -7.58
C ILE A 46 11.75 3.50 -6.65
N ALA A 47 11.12 3.17 -5.51
CA ALA A 47 10.64 4.13 -4.53
C ALA A 47 11.73 4.57 -3.53
N SER A 48 11.34 5.41 -2.58
CA SER A 48 12.25 6.08 -1.66
C SER A 48 12.83 5.14 -0.59
N GLY A 49 14.03 5.43 -0.11
CA GLY A 49 14.73 4.65 0.92
C GLY A 49 15.19 3.26 0.47
N THR A 50 15.07 2.91 -0.80
CA THR A 50 15.49 1.62 -1.34
C THR A 50 17.03 1.50 -1.44
N SER A 51 17.55 0.30 -1.18
CA SER A 51 18.96 -0.02 -1.30
C SER A 51 19.15 -1.32 -2.09
N ILE A 52 19.67 -1.20 -3.31
CA ILE A 52 19.96 -2.32 -4.21
C ILE A 52 21.47 -2.37 -4.39
N ARG A 53 22.13 -3.43 -3.92
CA ARG A 53 23.60 -3.45 -3.84
C ARG A 53 24.16 -4.80 -4.28
N ALA A 54 24.72 -4.83 -5.49
CA ALA A 54 25.38 -5.97 -6.12
C ALA A 54 26.91 -5.83 -6.03
N ASP A 55 27.44 -5.76 -4.81
CA ASP A 55 28.87 -5.59 -4.53
C ASP A 55 29.56 -6.86 -3.98
N GLU A 56 28.78 -7.86 -3.58
CA GLU A 56 29.24 -9.18 -3.13
C GLU A 56 28.76 -10.25 -4.13
N GLY A 57 27.48 -10.64 -4.06
CA GLY A 57 26.81 -11.41 -5.10
C GLY A 57 26.27 -10.52 -6.22
N GLY A 58 26.60 -10.85 -7.47
CA GLY A 58 26.05 -10.23 -8.68
C GLY A 58 26.06 -11.20 -9.87
N PRO A 59 25.36 -10.91 -10.97
CA PRO A 59 24.52 -9.73 -11.23
C PRO A 59 23.10 -9.82 -10.62
N PHE A 60 22.40 -8.69 -10.57
CA PHE A 60 20.96 -8.62 -10.25
C PHE A 60 20.14 -8.20 -11.48
N TYR A 61 18.95 -8.77 -11.64
CA TYR A 61 17.99 -8.40 -12.69
C TYR A 61 16.62 -8.06 -12.12
N ILE A 62 16.03 -6.97 -12.60
CA ILE A 62 14.68 -6.51 -12.26
C ILE A 62 13.89 -6.29 -13.56
N GLY A 63 12.90 -7.16 -13.78
CA GLY A 63 12.13 -7.21 -15.02
C GLY A 63 11.15 -6.05 -15.22
N GLU A 64 10.66 -5.94 -16.45
CA GLU A 64 9.73 -4.91 -16.90
C GLU A 64 8.49 -4.77 -16.01
N GLY A 65 8.04 -3.54 -15.77
CA GLY A 65 6.79 -3.25 -15.05
C GLY A 65 6.81 -3.60 -13.56
N THR A 66 7.95 -4.05 -13.03
CA THR A 66 8.13 -4.36 -11.61
C THR A 66 8.23 -3.09 -10.77
N ASN A 67 7.72 -3.14 -9.54
CA ASN A 67 7.87 -2.06 -8.57
C ASN A 67 8.65 -2.51 -7.34
N ILE A 68 9.64 -1.69 -6.95
CA ILE A 68 10.48 -1.83 -5.76
C ILE A 68 10.11 -0.69 -4.81
N GLN A 69 9.31 -1.01 -3.79
CA GLN A 69 8.69 0.00 -2.93
C GLN A 69 9.58 0.44 -1.78
N ASP A 70 9.08 1.37 -0.96
CA ASP A 70 9.90 2.11 -0.02
C ASP A 70 10.65 1.22 0.98
N GLY A 71 11.93 1.51 1.17
CA GLY A 71 12.78 0.80 2.13
C GLY A 71 13.09 -0.65 1.79
N VAL A 72 12.78 -1.12 0.58
CA VAL A 72 13.20 -2.46 0.13
C VAL A 72 14.72 -2.55 0.07
N VAL A 73 15.25 -3.69 0.52
CA VAL A 73 16.67 -4.02 0.43
C VAL A 73 16.84 -5.21 -0.50
N ILE A 74 17.78 -5.10 -1.44
CA ILE A 74 18.21 -6.18 -2.33
C ILE A 74 19.73 -6.34 -2.21
N HIS A 75 20.16 -7.52 -1.80
CA HIS A 75 21.57 -7.88 -1.64
C HIS A 75 21.78 -9.37 -2.01
N GLY A 76 23.01 -9.86 -1.98
CA GLY A 76 23.32 -11.22 -2.40
C GLY A 76 24.65 -11.71 -1.85
N LEU A 77 24.69 -12.99 -1.48
CA LEU A 77 25.92 -13.65 -1.06
C LEU A 77 26.90 -13.80 -2.23
N GLU A 78 28.20 -13.80 -1.93
CA GLU A 78 29.28 -13.99 -2.92
C GLU A 78 29.05 -15.25 -3.78
N ASP A 79 28.70 -16.35 -3.11
CA ASP A 79 28.43 -17.66 -3.68
C ASP A 79 26.94 -17.96 -3.83
N GLY A 80 26.62 -18.81 -4.80
CA GLY A 80 25.26 -19.23 -5.09
C GLY A 80 24.61 -18.36 -6.16
N ARG A 81 23.98 -19.00 -7.14
CA ARG A 81 23.30 -18.32 -8.25
C ARG A 81 21.97 -19.01 -8.52
N VAL A 82 21.03 -18.27 -9.08
CA VAL A 82 19.82 -18.76 -9.72
C VAL A 82 19.96 -18.62 -11.23
N VAL A 83 19.24 -19.45 -11.98
CA VAL A 83 19.13 -19.31 -13.43
C VAL A 83 17.90 -18.47 -13.73
N GLY A 84 18.13 -17.33 -14.37
CA GLY A 84 17.09 -16.45 -14.90
C GLY A 84 16.37 -17.06 -16.10
N ASP A 85 15.26 -16.45 -16.52
CA ASP A 85 14.49 -16.96 -17.66
C ASP A 85 15.26 -16.85 -18.98
N ASP A 86 16.20 -15.91 -19.07
CA ASP A 86 17.13 -15.75 -20.17
C ASP A 86 18.28 -16.78 -20.19
N GLN A 87 18.23 -17.77 -19.29
CA GLN A 87 19.20 -18.85 -19.11
C GLN A 87 20.59 -18.40 -18.65
N LYS A 88 20.73 -17.19 -18.08
CA LYS A 88 21.96 -16.73 -17.43
C LYS A 88 21.89 -16.87 -15.91
N GLU A 89 23.06 -16.82 -15.28
CA GLU A 89 23.19 -16.90 -13.83
C GLU A 89 23.07 -15.52 -13.18
N TYR A 90 22.30 -15.43 -12.10
CA TYR A 90 22.08 -14.23 -11.31
C TYR A 90 22.22 -14.52 -9.84
N SER A 91 22.67 -13.56 -9.05
CA SER A 91 22.52 -13.63 -7.60
C SER A 91 21.07 -13.32 -7.20
N VAL A 92 20.42 -12.36 -7.88
CA VAL A 92 19.00 -12.06 -7.67
C VAL A 92 18.33 -11.91 -9.04
N TRP A 93 17.26 -12.67 -9.26
CA TRP A 93 16.36 -12.51 -10.40
C TRP A 93 14.97 -12.12 -9.90
N ILE A 94 14.47 -10.98 -10.36
CA ILE A 94 13.08 -10.57 -10.18
C ILE A 94 12.46 -10.41 -11.56
N GLY A 95 11.41 -11.18 -11.82
CA GLY A 95 10.69 -11.21 -13.09
C GLY A 95 9.91 -9.92 -13.39
N LYS A 96 9.01 -10.03 -14.37
CA LYS A 96 8.16 -8.94 -14.85
C LYS A 96 6.93 -8.77 -13.97
N ASN A 97 6.40 -7.54 -13.92
CA ASN A 97 5.17 -7.20 -13.20
C ASN A 97 5.17 -7.67 -11.73
N ALA A 98 6.34 -7.82 -11.12
CA ALA A 98 6.43 -8.19 -9.72
C ALA A 98 6.22 -6.96 -8.84
N SER A 99 5.67 -7.16 -7.65
CA SER A 99 5.53 -6.11 -6.64
C SER A 99 6.37 -6.48 -5.43
N ILE A 100 7.55 -5.87 -5.29
CA ILE A 100 8.41 -6.01 -4.11
C ILE A 100 8.07 -4.88 -3.16
N THR A 101 7.21 -5.18 -2.19
CA THR A 101 6.51 -4.13 -1.44
C THR A 101 7.28 -3.63 -0.21
N HIS A 102 6.76 -2.59 0.43
CA HIS A 102 7.46 -1.80 1.45
C HIS A 102 8.23 -2.65 2.48
N MET A 103 9.52 -2.30 2.66
CA MET A 103 10.44 -2.89 3.64
C MET A 103 10.70 -4.40 3.49
N SER A 104 10.38 -4.99 2.34
CA SER A 104 10.75 -6.38 2.04
C SER A 104 12.25 -6.53 1.81
N LEU A 105 12.76 -7.74 2.04
CA LEU A 105 14.14 -8.12 1.81
C LEU A 105 14.21 -9.23 0.77
N ILE A 106 14.91 -8.98 -0.34
CA ILE A 106 15.27 -10.02 -1.32
C ILE A 106 16.77 -10.25 -1.21
N HIS A 107 17.19 -11.45 -0.82
CA HIS A 107 18.59 -11.76 -0.61
C HIS A 107 19.03 -12.96 -1.44
N GLY A 108 20.01 -12.75 -2.32
CA GLY A 108 20.57 -13.76 -3.19
C GLY A 108 21.25 -14.93 -2.45
N PRO A 109 21.25 -16.16 -3.00
CA PRO A 109 20.66 -16.53 -4.29
C PRO A 109 19.12 -16.58 -4.25
N ALA A 110 18.45 -15.77 -5.06
CA ALA A 110 16.99 -15.64 -5.00
C ALA A 110 16.38 -15.45 -6.39
N TYR A 111 15.30 -16.17 -6.65
CA TYR A 111 14.49 -16.04 -7.86
C TYR A 111 13.05 -15.68 -7.45
N VAL A 112 12.51 -14.61 -8.01
CA VAL A 112 11.09 -14.23 -7.91
C VAL A 112 10.54 -14.17 -9.32
N GLY A 113 9.57 -15.00 -9.64
CA GLY A 113 8.99 -15.09 -10.98
C GLY A 113 8.10 -13.92 -11.35
N ASP A 114 7.61 -13.96 -12.59
CA ASP A 114 6.68 -12.98 -13.12
C ASP A 114 5.39 -12.91 -12.30
N ASP A 115 4.73 -11.74 -12.30
CA ASP A 115 3.43 -11.47 -11.66
C ASP A 115 3.37 -11.81 -10.15
N CYS A 116 4.52 -11.86 -9.49
CA CYS A 116 4.59 -12.16 -8.05
C CYS A 116 4.29 -10.93 -7.19
N PHE A 117 3.65 -11.15 -6.05
CA PHE A 117 3.50 -10.14 -5.00
C PHE A 117 4.30 -10.56 -3.76
N ILE A 118 5.29 -9.76 -3.36
CA ILE A 118 6.07 -9.95 -2.12
C ILE A 118 5.66 -8.87 -1.11
N GLY A 119 4.80 -9.27 -0.18
CA GLY A 119 4.12 -8.42 0.78
C GLY A 119 5.01 -7.78 1.84
N PHE A 120 4.45 -6.78 2.55
CA PHE A 120 5.24 -5.88 3.40
C PHE A 120 6.10 -6.60 4.42
N ARG A 121 7.36 -6.18 4.55
CA ARG A 121 8.35 -6.76 5.49
C ARG A 121 8.53 -8.28 5.33
N SER A 122 8.27 -8.82 4.15
CA SER A 122 8.54 -10.23 3.88
C SER A 122 9.97 -10.40 3.40
N THR A 123 10.54 -11.58 3.66
CA THR A 123 11.92 -11.92 3.29
C THR A 123 11.93 -13.13 2.37
N VAL A 124 12.67 -13.03 1.27
CA VAL A 124 13.00 -14.15 0.38
C VAL A 124 14.52 -14.30 0.37
N PHE A 125 15.03 -15.45 0.84
CA PHE A 125 16.47 -15.70 0.94
C PHE A 125 16.82 -17.15 0.59
N ASN A 126 17.82 -17.37 -0.26
CA ASN A 126 18.21 -18.72 -0.71
C ASN A 126 17.01 -19.54 -1.20
N ALA A 127 16.17 -18.92 -2.04
CA ALA A 127 14.85 -19.45 -2.38
C ALA A 127 14.40 -19.09 -3.80
N ARG A 128 13.55 -19.94 -4.37
CA ARG A 128 12.84 -19.69 -5.63
C ARG A 128 11.34 -19.53 -5.36
N VAL A 129 10.77 -18.42 -5.78
CA VAL A 129 9.33 -18.14 -5.75
C VAL A 129 8.82 -18.18 -7.18
N GLY A 130 8.03 -19.20 -7.51
CA GLY A 130 7.49 -19.40 -8.87
C GLY A 130 6.55 -18.28 -9.30
N GLU A 131 6.31 -18.18 -10.61
CA GLU A 131 5.42 -17.16 -11.20
C GLU A 131 4.02 -17.10 -10.55
N GLY A 132 3.44 -15.91 -10.50
CA GLY A 132 2.09 -15.66 -9.98
C GLY A 132 1.91 -16.01 -8.50
N CYS A 133 2.98 -16.16 -7.72
CA CYS A 133 2.89 -16.39 -6.28
C CYS A 133 2.53 -15.10 -5.53
N ILE A 134 1.78 -15.27 -4.45
CA ILE A 134 1.37 -14.16 -3.59
C ILE A 134 1.84 -14.45 -2.18
N VAL A 135 2.92 -13.77 -1.80
CA VAL A 135 3.50 -13.81 -0.46
C VAL A 135 2.95 -12.65 0.33
N MET A 136 2.17 -12.93 1.36
CA MET A 136 1.57 -11.88 2.18
C MET A 136 2.56 -11.32 3.19
N MET A 137 2.12 -10.36 4.00
CA MET A 137 2.96 -9.56 4.90
C MET A 137 3.68 -10.39 5.97
N HIS A 138 4.90 -9.97 6.31
CA HIS A 138 5.72 -10.52 7.41
C HIS A 138 6.02 -12.02 7.24
N ALA A 139 6.07 -12.51 6.01
CA ALA A 139 6.44 -13.90 5.73
C ALA A 139 7.96 -14.04 5.58
N LEU A 140 8.50 -15.18 5.99
CA LEU A 140 9.87 -15.60 5.70
C LEU A 140 9.81 -16.81 4.76
N VAL A 141 10.42 -16.70 3.60
CA VAL A 141 10.63 -17.79 2.64
C VAL A 141 12.12 -18.01 2.51
N GLN A 142 12.59 -19.16 3.00
CA GLN A 142 14.01 -19.45 3.07
C GLN A 142 14.31 -20.92 2.77
N ASP A 143 15.39 -21.19 2.03
CA ASP A 143 15.91 -22.54 1.76
C ASP A 143 14.88 -23.48 1.09
N VAL A 144 14.00 -22.92 0.24
CA VAL A 144 12.89 -23.64 -0.41
C VAL A 144 12.61 -23.15 -1.83
N GLU A 145 11.92 -23.98 -2.59
CA GLU A 145 11.27 -23.60 -3.84
C GLU A 145 9.74 -23.58 -3.65
N ILE A 146 9.13 -22.41 -3.78
CA ILE A 146 7.69 -22.24 -3.79
C ILE A 146 7.18 -22.50 -5.22
N PRO A 147 6.32 -23.51 -5.45
CA PRO A 147 5.77 -23.77 -6.77
C PRO A 147 5.00 -22.56 -7.33
N PRO A 148 4.84 -22.44 -8.66
CA PRO A 148 4.03 -21.39 -9.28
C PRO A 148 2.61 -21.30 -8.73
N GLY A 149 2.07 -20.08 -8.67
CA GLY A 149 0.68 -19.81 -8.31
C GLY A 149 0.31 -20.15 -6.86
N LYS A 150 1.28 -20.16 -5.93
CA LYS A 150 1.05 -20.45 -4.51
C LYS A 150 0.87 -19.20 -3.68
N TYR A 151 0.02 -19.33 -2.66
CA TYR A 151 -0.27 -18.27 -1.70
C TYR A 151 0.40 -18.56 -0.36
N VAL A 152 1.23 -17.63 0.11
CA VAL A 152 1.89 -17.70 1.42
C VAL A 152 1.18 -16.74 2.39
N PRO A 153 0.51 -17.25 3.45
CA PRO A 153 -0.22 -16.41 4.41
C PRO A 153 0.69 -15.45 5.20
N SER A 154 0.09 -14.37 5.72
CA SER A 154 0.82 -13.41 6.55
C SER A 154 1.44 -14.07 7.78
N GLY A 155 2.69 -13.71 8.09
CA GLY A 155 3.42 -14.25 9.24
C GLY A 155 3.92 -15.69 9.07
N ALA A 156 3.72 -16.31 7.90
CA ALA A 156 4.21 -17.66 7.65
C ALA A 156 5.74 -17.70 7.58
N VAL A 157 6.32 -18.76 8.13
CA VAL A 157 7.76 -19.05 8.05
C VAL A 157 7.94 -20.38 7.34
N ILE A 158 8.34 -20.31 6.07
CA ILE A 158 8.54 -21.44 5.17
C ILE A 158 10.04 -21.71 5.05
N THR A 159 10.51 -22.78 5.68
CA THR A 159 11.94 -23.11 5.86
C THR A 159 12.26 -24.57 5.52
N ASN A 160 11.27 -25.31 5.00
CA ASN A 160 11.49 -26.63 4.44
C ASN A 160 10.51 -26.91 3.30
N GLN A 161 10.93 -27.77 2.38
CA GLN A 161 10.20 -28.00 1.14
C GLN A 161 8.80 -28.58 1.38
N GLN A 162 8.59 -29.38 2.43
CA GLN A 162 7.28 -29.95 2.73
C GLN A 162 6.25 -28.87 3.13
N GLN A 163 6.68 -27.75 3.71
CA GLN A 163 5.80 -26.59 3.94
C GLN A 163 5.45 -25.92 2.62
N ALA A 164 6.43 -25.70 1.75
CA ALA A 164 6.25 -25.08 0.43
C ALA A 164 5.29 -25.88 -0.46
N ASP A 165 5.46 -27.19 -0.53
CA ASP A 165 4.65 -28.10 -1.36
C ASP A 165 3.17 -28.15 -0.92
N ARG A 166 2.87 -27.76 0.32
CA ARG A 166 1.53 -27.79 0.91
C ARG A 166 0.82 -26.44 0.92
N LEU A 167 1.42 -25.41 0.33
CA LEU A 167 0.80 -24.10 0.25
C LEU A 167 -0.49 -24.14 -0.58
N PRO A 168 -1.51 -23.37 -0.19
CA PRO A 168 -2.72 -23.22 -0.98
C PRO A 168 -2.40 -22.52 -2.30
N ASP A 169 -3.24 -22.76 -3.31
CA ASP A 169 -3.17 -22.04 -4.57
C ASP A 169 -3.73 -20.62 -4.41
N VAL A 170 -3.22 -19.71 -5.22
CA VAL A 170 -3.70 -18.33 -5.39
C VAL A 170 -5.11 -18.32 -5.98
N GLU A 171 -6.01 -17.52 -5.39
CA GLU A 171 -7.36 -17.31 -5.92
C GLU A 171 -7.41 -16.11 -6.88
N GLU A 172 -8.48 -16.01 -7.67
CA GLU A 172 -8.66 -14.93 -8.67
C GLU A 172 -8.65 -13.53 -8.06
N GLN A 173 -9.21 -13.40 -6.84
CA GLN A 173 -9.21 -12.13 -6.10
C GLN A 173 -7.79 -11.69 -5.72
N ASP A 174 -6.91 -12.64 -5.41
CA ASP A 174 -5.53 -12.34 -5.05
C ASP A 174 -4.74 -11.91 -6.30
N ARG A 175 -4.97 -12.56 -7.46
CA ARG A 175 -4.40 -12.14 -8.77
C ARG A 175 -4.84 -10.74 -9.14
N THR A 176 -6.15 -10.47 -9.02
CA THR A 176 -6.71 -9.14 -9.29
C THR A 176 -6.07 -8.07 -8.40
N PHE A 177 -5.88 -8.39 -7.12
CA PHE A 177 -5.17 -7.51 -6.19
C PHE A 177 -3.73 -7.25 -6.62
N ALA A 178 -2.94 -8.28 -6.93
CA ALA A 178 -1.55 -8.13 -7.38
C ALA A 178 -1.45 -7.28 -8.66
N ASN A 179 -2.29 -7.57 -9.66
CA ASN A 179 -2.35 -6.82 -10.92
C ASN A 179 -2.74 -5.35 -10.71
N HIS A 180 -3.65 -5.09 -9.77
CA HIS A 180 -4.02 -3.71 -9.42
C HIS A 180 -2.84 -2.94 -8.83
N VAL A 181 -2.01 -3.57 -7.98
CA VAL A 181 -0.81 -2.93 -7.43
C VAL A 181 0.18 -2.57 -8.53
N VAL A 182 0.39 -3.45 -9.52
CA VAL A 182 1.23 -3.17 -10.69
C VAL A 182 0.70 -1.97 -11.46
N ALA A 183 -0.61 -1.97 -11.79
CA ALA A 183 -1.24 -0.88 -12.54
C ALA A 183 -1.14 0.48 -11.82
N ILE A 184 -1.31 0.50 -10.49
CA ILE A 184 -1.15 1.72 -9.70
C ILE A 184 0.31 2.21 -9.74
N ASN A 185 1.28 1.31 -9.62
CA ASN A 185 2.69 1.72 -9.63
C ASN A 185 3.15 2.18 -11.03
N ASP A 186 2.61 1.62 -12.11
CA ASP A 186 2.85 2.15 -13.46
C ASP A 186 2.26 3.56 -13.63
N ALA A 187 1.04 3.79 -13.15
CA ALA A 187 0.44 5.13 -13.15
C ALA A 187 1.24 6.13 -12.30
N LEU A 188 1.74 5.72 -11.13
CA LEU A 188 2.61 6.54 -10.27
C LEU A 188 3.94 6.85 -10.97
N ARG A 189 4.59 5.86 -11.58
CA ARG A 189 5.82 6.03 -12.36
C ARG A 189 5.64 7.07 -13.47
N ALA A 190 4.58 6.93 -14.28
CA ALA A 190 4.25 7.89 -15.31
C ALA A 190 3.97 9.29 -14.74
N GLY A 191 3.27 9.37 -13.61
CA GLY A 191 3.02 10.62 -12.89
C GLY A 191 4.30 11.29 -12.39
N TYR A 192 5.24 10.53 -11.83
CA TYR A 192 6.54 11.05 -11.40
C TYR A 192 7.37 11.55 -12.58
N GLN A 193 7.42 10.81 -13.69
CA GLN A 193 8.12 11.25 -14.90
C GLN A 193 7.49 12.53 -15.47
N CYS A 194 6.16 12.60 -15.54
CA CYS A 194 5.45 13.81 -15.92
C CYS A 194 5.85 14.98 -15.02
N ALA A 195 5.94 14.77 -13.70
CA ALA A 195 6.33 15.81 -12.74
C ALA A 195 7.74 16.38 -12.96
N GLU A 196 8.64 15.63 -13.61
CA GLU A 196 9.98 16.11 -14.01
C GLU A 196 10.00 16.78 -15.40
N ASP A 197 8.93 16.64 -16.18
CA ASP A 197 8.76 17.21 -17.52
C ASP A 197 7.78 18.40 -17.51
N ASP A 198 8.33 19.61 -17.65
CA ASP A 198 7.55 20.84 -17.72
C ASP A 198 6.50 20.81 -18.84
N SER A 199 6.77 20.14 -19.96
CA SER A 199 5.82 20.05 -21.08
C SER A 199 4.58 19.23 -20.72
N CYS A 200 4.73 18.24 -19.85
CA CYS A 200 3.65 17.44 -19.30
C CYS A 200 2.91 18.18 -18.16
N MET A 201 3.64 18.85 -17.25
CA MET A 201 3.06 19.50 -16.08
C MET A 201 2.33 20.82 -16.37
N MET A 202 2.78 21.59 -17.36
CA MET A 202 2.21 22.92 -17.63
C MET A 202 0.70 22.91 -17.94
N PRO A 203 0.19 22.04 -18.84
CA PRO A 203 -1.25 21.94 -19.09
C PRO A 203 -2.05 21.58 -17.83
N ILE A 204 -1.57 20.63 -17.04
CA ILE A 204 -2.25 20.15 -15.83
C ILE A 204 -2.33 21.25 -14.78
N ARG A 205 -1.22 21.98 -14.54
CA ARG A 205 -1.20 23.12 -13.61
C ARG A 205 -2.16 24.23 -14.04
N LYS A 206 -2.26 24.48 -15.35
CA LYS A 206 -3.17 25.48 -15.91
C LYS A 206 -4.63 25.09 -15.70
N GLU A 207 -5.00 23.83 -15.99
CA GLU A 207 -6.36 23.32 -15.76
C GLU A 207 -6.77 23.42 -14.28
N ILE A 208 -5.88 23.08 -13.35
CA ILE A 208 -6.12 23.22 -11.91
C ILE A 208 -6.36 24.69 -11.53
N ALA A 209 -5.57 25.62 -12.07
CA ALA A 209 -5.74 27.06 -11.82
C ALA A 209 -7.07 27.60 -12.35
N GLU A 210 -7.47 27.19 -13.57
CA GLU A 210 -8.75 27.59 -14.19
C GLU A 210 -9.96 27.04 -13.43
N ASN A 211 -9.86 25.80 -12.92
CA ASN A 211 -10.88 25.20 -12.06
C ASN A 211 -10.96 25.84 -10.67
N ALA A 212 -9.86 26.40 -10.17
CA ALA A 212 -9.86 27.17 -8.92
C ALA A 212 -10.51 28.56 -9.08
N ASP A 213 -10.24 29.24 -10.20
CA ASP A 213 -10.80 30.58 -10.49
C ASP A 213 -12.31 30.55 -10.78
N SER A 214 -12.82 29.46 -11.36
CA SER A 214 -14.26 29.28 -11.62
C SER A 214 -15.11 29.09 -10.36
N ASN A 215 -14.51 28.74 -9.22
CA ASN A 215 -15.18 28.68 -7.90
C ASN A 215 -15.06 29.99 -7.08
N GLY A 216 -14.42 31.04 -7.61
CA GLY A 216 -14.05 32.25 -6.87
C GLY A 216 -14.96 33.49 -7.02
N HIS A 217 -16.03 33.47 -7.83
CA HIS A 217 -16.87 34.64 -8.07
C HIS A 217 -18.35 34.42 -7.72
N SER A 218 -18.69 34.57 -6.43
CA SER A 218 -20.03 35.03 -6.04
C SER A 218 -19.97 35.86 -4.76
N SER A 219 -20.04 37.18 -4.91
CA SER A 219 -20.38 38.11 -3.82
C SER A 219 -21.90 38.06 -3.55
N PRO A 220 -22.36 38.25 -2.30
CA PRO A 220 -23.75 38.03 -1.93
C PRO A 220 -24.60 39.26 -2.25
N ASP A 221 -25.49 39.18 -3.24
CA ASP A 221 -26.56 40.16 -3.42
C ASP A 221 -27.84 39.68 -2.72
N SER A 222 -28.32 40.54 -1.83
CA SER A 222 -29.48 40.36 -0.98
C SER A 222 -30.76 40.70 -1.76
N SER A 223 -31.49 39.69 -2.22
CA SER A 223 -32.95 39.81 -2.39
C SER A 223 -33.66 38.46 -2.22
N HIS A 224 -34.49 38.41 -1.18
CA HIS A 224 -35.26 37.25 -0.78
C HIS A 224 -36.28 36.81 -1.84
N LYS A 225 -36.25 35.52 -2.21
CA LYS A 225 -37.44 34.65 -2.38
C LYS A 225 -37.06 33.17 -2.23
N SER A 226 -37.19 32.72 -0.98
CA SER A 226 -37.45 31.36 -0.49
C SER A 226 -37.54 30.22 -1.54
N PHE A 227 -36.55 29.33 -1.53
CA PHE A 227 -36.78 27.88 -1.44
C PHE A 227 -35.65 27.25 -0.59
N ARG A 228 -36.07 26.34 0.27
CA ARG A 228 -35.41 25.76 1.45
C ARG A 228 -33.93 25.37 1.27
N SER A 229 -33.11 25.78 2.24
CA SER A 229 -31.85 25.14 2.59
C SER A 229 -32.11 23.66 2.90
N MET A 230 -31.56 22.75 2.09
CA MET A 230 -31.21 21.43 2.58
C MET A 230 -29.79 21.51 3.12
N SER A 231 -29.70 21.75 4.43
CA SER A 231 -28.58 21.25 5.23
C SER A 231 -28.37 19.80 4.85
N SER A 232 -27.22 19.45 4.28
CA SER A 232 -26.76 18.07 4.28
C SER A 232 -26.42 17.73 5.73
N ASN A 233 -27.46 17.33 6.46
CA ASN A 233 -27.38 16.73 7.76
C ASN A 233 -26.45 15.51 7.58
N THR A 234 -25.20 15.59 8.03
CA THR A 234 -24.37 14.41 8.21
C THR A 234 -25.21 13.46 9.04
N GLY A 235 -25.74 12.37 8.47
CA GLY A 235 -26.74 11.48 9.09
C GLY A 235 -26.32 10.82 10.41
N LEU A 236 -25.15 11.19 10.92
CA LEU A 236 -24.60 10.81 12.21
C LEU A 236 -25.55 11.17 13.36
N SER A 237 -25.70 10.24 14.32
CA SER A 237 -26.49 10.48 15.51
C SER A 237 -25.94 11.68 16.31
N SER A 238 -26.83 12.42 16.96
CA SER A 238 -26.45 13.54 17.85
C SER A 238 -25.51 13.09 18.98
N GLU A 239 -25.62 11.83 19.40
CA GLU A 239 -24.75 11.19 20.38
C GLU A 239 -23.31 11.03 19.86
N LEU A 240 -23.14 10.58 18.61
CA LEU A 240 -21.83 10.45 17.98
C LEU A 240 -21.17 11.82 17.75
N GLN A 241 -21.95 12.82 17.35
CA GLN A 241 -21.47 14.20 17.22
C GLN A 241 -20.95 14.75 18.55
N GLN A 242 -21.71 14.56 19.64
CA GLN A 242 -21.29 14.98 20.98
C GLN A 242 -20.03 14.23 21.44
N ARG A 243 -19.91 12.95 21.10
CA ARG A 243 -18.75 12.12 21.44
C ARG A 243 -17.47 12.58 20.74
N VAL A 244 -17.55 12.87 19.43
CA VAL A 244 -16.44 13.44 18.65
C VAL A 244 -16.00 14.77 19.26
N ARG A 245 -16.94 15.67 19.56
CA ARG A 245 -16.64 16.97 20.20
C ARG A 245 -15.95 16.79 21.56
N GLN A 246 -16.39 15.84 22.37
CA GLN A 246 -15.78 15.56 23.68
C GLN A 246 -14.31 15.11 23.55
N LEU A 247 -14.04 14.19 22.63
CA LEU A 247 -12.68 13.64 22.42
C LEU A 247 -11.74 14.71 21.85
N LEU A 248 -12.19 15.50 20.86
CA LEU A 248 -11.42 16.61 20.31
C LEU A 248 -11.16 17.69 21.37
N GLY A 249 -12.16 18.02 22.20
CA GLY A 249 -12.01 18.98 23.29
C GLY A 249 -11.02 18.56 24.38
N GLN A 250 -10.73 17.26 24.50
CA GLN A 250 -9.70 16.72 25.40
C GLN A 250 -8.30 16.68 24.74
N GLY A 251 -8.18 17.14 23.49
CA GLY A 251 -6.94 17.14 22.73
C GLY A 251 -6.57 15.79 22.12
N TYR A 252 -7.53 14.87 22.00
CA TYR A 252 -7.35 13.59 21.35
C TYR A 252 -7.61 13.68 19.86
N ARG A 253 -7.01 12.77 19.10
CA ARG A 253 -7.29 12.57 17.67
C ARG A 253 -8.35 11.50 17.49
N ILE A 254 -9.12 11.63 16.42
CA ILE A 254 -10.13 10.64 16.03
C ILE A 254 -9.57 9.76 14.92
N GLY A 255 -9.81 8.46 15.02
CA GLY A 255 -9.66 7.50 13.94
C GLY A 255 -10.89 6.61 13.85
N ALA A 256 -11.00 5.85 12.77
CA ALA A 256 -12.01 4.83 12.60
C ALA A 256 -11.38 3.52 12.12
N GLU A 257 -12.01 2.41 12.47
CA GLU A 257 -11.64 1.08 12.01
C GLU A 257 -12.89 0.32 11.60
N TYR A 258 -12.76 -0.58 10.63
CA TYR A 258 -13.86 -1.39 10.11
C TYR A 258 -13.50 -2.87 10.03
N ALA A 259 -14.52 -3.72 10.05
CA ALA A 259 -14.37 -5.16 9.94
C ALA A 259 -15.62 -5.79 9.32
N ASP A 260 -15.41 -6.66 8.32
CA ASP A 260 -16.43 -7.62 7.88
C ASP A 260 -16.79 -8.61 9.02
N GLU A 261 -17.88 -9.38 8.85
CA GLU A 261 -18.36 -10.29 9.89
C GLU A 261 -17.31 -11.34 10.32
N ARG A 262 -16.47 -11.81 9.38
CA ARG A 262 -15.41 -12.79 9.65
C ARG A 262 -14.29 -12.17 10.48
N ARG A 263 -13.86 -10.95 10.15
CA ARG A 263 -12.83 -10.19 10.84
C ARG A 263 -13.28 -9.78 12.24
N PHE A 264 -14.53 -9.35 12.38
CA PHE A 264 -15.12 -9.02 13.67
C PHE A 264 -15.08 -10.19 14.66
N ARG A 265 -15.44 -11.41 14.21
CA ARG A 265 -15.40 -12.64 15.04
C ARG A 265 -14.00 -12.98 15.55
N THR A 266 -12.95 -12.55 14.85
CA THR A 266 -11.56 -12.78 15.23
C THR A 266 -10.90 -11.55 15.87
N SER A 267 -11.67 -10.50 16.17
CA SER A 267 -11.16 -9.20 16.67
C SER A 267 -10.10 -8.56 15.75
N SER A 268 -10.13 -8.88 14.47
CA SER A 268 -9.28 -8.26 13.44
C SER A 268 -10.01 -7.04 12.87
N TRP A 269 -9.32 -5.90 12.76
CA TRP A 269 -9.89 -4.64 12.28
C TRP A 269 -8.95 -4.01 11.26
N LYS A 270 -9.50 -3.33 10.25
CA LYS A 270 -8.76 -2.51 9.28
C LYS A 270 -8.92 -1.04 9.64
N SER A 271 -7.86 -0.26 9.56
CA SER A 271 -7.94 1.20 9.76
C SER A 271 -8.58 1.88 8.56
N ALA A 272 -9.55 2.76 8.82
CA ALA A 272 -10.09 3.64 7.82
C ALA A 272 -9.07 4.77 7.56
N SER A 273 -8.72 4.98 6.29
CA SER A 273 -7.87 6.09 5.85
C SER A 273 -8.64 7.40 5.82
N GLY A 274 -7.99 8.54 6.13
CA GLY A 274 -8.54 9.87 5.80
C GLY A 274 -8.94 10.77 6.98
N ILE A 275 -9.01 10.28 8.23
CA ILE A 275 -9.31 11.15 9.39
C ILE A 275 -8.02 11.77 9.94
N HIS A 276 -7.63 12.92 9.37
CA HIS A 276 -6.36 13.60 9.73
C HIS A 276 -6.53 15.01 10.33
N SER A 277 -7.78 15.48 10.45
CA SER A 277 -8.10 16.82 10.96
C SER A 277 -8.37 16.84 12.47
N ASP A 278 -8.15 18.00 13.10
CA ASP A 278 -8.58 18.34 14.46
C ASP A 278 -9.86 19.19 14.49
N ARG A 279 -10.37 19.58 13.32
CA ARG A 279 -11.59 20.37 13.18
C ARG A 279 -12.82 19.47 13.21
N GLU A 280 -13.73 19.75 14.15
CA GLU A 280 -14.95 18.95 14.37
C GLU A 280 -15.74 18.69 13.08
N SER A 281 -15.95 19.72 12.25
CA SER A 281 -16.71 19.59 11.00
C SER A 281 -16.08 18.63 9.99
N GLU A 282 -14.76 18.68 9.84
CA GLU A 282 -14.02 17.82 8.91
C GLU A 282 -13.96 16.38 9.43
N VAL A 283 -13.76 16.21 10.74
CA VAL A 283 -13.81 14.88 11.38
C VAL A 283 -15.18 14.24 11.25
N LEU A 284 -16.26 15.01 11.45
CA LEU A 284 -17.62 14.49 11.27
C LEU A 284 -17.92 14.14 9.81
N GLN A 285 -17.42 14.92 8.87
CA GLN A 285 -17.56 14.61 7.45
C GLN A 285 -16.84 13.31 7.09
N SER A 286 -15.54 13.20 7.41
CA SER A 286 -14.76 11.99 7.13
C SER A 286 -15.29 10.74 7.85
N LEU A 287 -15.86 10.90 9.05
CA LEU A 287 -16.53 9.80 9.75
C LEU A 287 -17.83 9.40 9.07
N GLY A 288 -18.58 10.36 8.52
CA GLY A 288 -19.74 10.11 7.68
C GLY A 288 -19.39 9.32 6.41
N ASP A 289 -18.34 9.75 5.71
CA ASP A 289 -17.84 9.08 4.51
C ASP A 289 -17.39 7.64 4.84
N CYS A 290 -16.63 7.46 5.92
CA CYS A 290 -16.23 6.14 6.41
C CYS A 290 -17.42 5.22 6.71
N LEU A 291 -18.50 5.73 7.30
CA LEU A 291 -19.68 4.92 7.59
C LEU A 291 -20.43 4.51 6.31
N ALA A 292 -20.46 5.40 5.32
CA ALA A 292 -21.08 5.16 4.02
C ALA A 292 -20.28 4.15 3.18
N ASP A 293 -18.95 4.33 3.10
CA ASP A 293 -18.04 3.45 2.35
C ASP A 293 -18.03 2.02 2.89
N HIS A 294 -18.24 1.88 4.20
CA HIS A 294 -18.27 0.60 4.90
C HIS A 294 -19.69 0.16 5.30
N ALA A 295 -20.69 0.56 4.50
CA ALA A 295 -22.09 0.16 4.72
C ALA A 295 -22.23 -1.37 4.70
N GLY A 296 -22.75 -1.93 5.80
CA GLY A 296 -22.88 -3.38 5.97
C GLY A 296 -21.72 -4.06 6.70
N GLU A 297 -20.68 -3.32 7.08
CA GLU A 297 -19.58 -3.79 7.94
C GLU A 297 -19.72 -3.27 9.37
N TYR A 298 -18.94 -3.81 10.31
CA TYR A 298 -18.76 -3.20 11.62
C TYR A 298 -17.83 -2.00 11.47
N VAL A 299 -18.18 -0.86 12.04
CA VAL A 299 -17.30 0.32 12.13
C VAL A 299 -17.17 0.72 13.59
N ARG A 300 -15.95 1.02 14.04
CA ARG A 300 -15.66 1.52 15.38
C ARG A 300 -14.91 2.85 15.34
N LEU A 301 -15.28 3.73 16.25
CA LEU A 301 -14.59 4.99 16.56
C LEU A 301 -13.40 4.71 17.49
N ILE A 302 -12.27 5.36 17.22
CA ILE A 302 -11.07 5.31 18.03
C ILE A 302 -10.67 6.71 18.48
N GLY A 303 -10.51 6.90 19.78
CA GLY A 303 -9.86 8.08 20.34
C GLY A 303 -8.38 7.80 20.62
N ILE A 304 -7.48 8.65 20.13
CA ILE A 304 -6.03 8.49 20.23
C ILE A 304 -5.46 9.66 21.03
N ASP A 305 -4.72 9.36 22.10
CA ASP A 305 -3.94 10.35 22.82
C ASP A 305 -2.59 10.54 22.11
N PRO A 306 -2.36 11.67 21.41
CA PRO A 306 -1.13 11.89 20.67
C PRO A 306 0.09 12.07 21.57
N LYS A 307 -0.10 12.44 22.85
CA LYS A 307 0.99 12.62 23.82
C LYS A 307 1.42 11.30 24.43
N ALA A 308 0.46 10.50 24.88
CA ALA A 308 0.71 9.19 25.49
C ALA A 308 0.88 8.05 24.46
N LYS A 309 0.63 8.33 23.17
CA LYS A 309 0.71 7.36 22.05
C LYS A 309 -0.11 6.10 22.31
N ARG A 310 -1.31 6.25 22.87
CA ARG A 310 -2.22 5.14 23.21
C ARG A 310 -3.66 5.43 22.81
N ARG A 311 -4.45 4.37 22.69
CA ARG A 311 -5.90 4.48 22.51
C ARG A 311 -6.57 4.80 23.84
N VAL A 312 -7.53 5.71 23.82
CA VAL A 312 -8.31 6.15 24.99
C VAL A 312 -9.79 5.85 24.86
N CYS A 313 -10.27 5.51 23.66
CA CYS A 313 -11.65 5.15 23.38
C CYS A 313 -11.69 4.16 22.21
N GLU A 314 -12.51 3.10 22.33
CA GLU A 314 -12.86 2.18 21.25
C GLU A 314 -14.36 1.88 21.37
N GLU A 315 -15.14 2.27 20.37
CA GLU A 315 -16.61 2.18 20.44
C GLU A 315 -17.18 1.79 19.08
N ILE A 316 -18.02 0.75 19.02
CA ILE A 316 -18.67 0.33 17.77
C ILE A 316 -19.81 1.30 17.45
N ILE A 317 -19.69 1.99 16.32
CA ILE A 317 -20.62 3.02 15.84
C ILE A 317 -21.48 2.54 14.66
N GLN A 318 -21.16 1.38 14.06
CA GLN A 318 -21.96 0.71 13.02
C GLN A 318 -21.87 -0.81 13.17
N LYS A 319 -22.98 -1.51 12.88
CA LYS A 319 -23.05 -2.98 12.80
C LYS A 319 -23.69 -3.40 11.46
N PRO A 320 -23.31 -4.55 10.88
CA PRO A 320 -23.98 -5.12 9.72
C PRO A 320 -25.49 -5.29 9.98
N GLY A 321 -26.33 -4.75 9.09
CA GLY A 321 -27.79 -4.83 9.21
C GLY A 321 -28.41 -4.01 10.34
N GLY A 322 -27.64 -3.20 11.06
CA GLY A 322 -28.19 -2.16 11.95
C GLY A 322 -28.83 -1.03 11.13
N PRO A 323 -29.75 -0.25 11.71
CA PRO A 323 -30.24 0.96 11.05
C PRO A 323 -29.04 1.83 10.71
N VAL A 324 -28.88 2.16 9.42
CA VAL A 324 -28.01 3.26 9.02
C VAL A 324 -28.50 4.46 9.82
N SER A 325 -27.63 5.07 10.61
CA SER A 325 -27.94 6.31 11.33
C SER A 325 -28.43 7.30 10.27
N GLY A 326 -29.75 7.51 10.19
CA GLY A 326 -30.38 8.06 9.00
C GLY A 326 -31.87 7.75 8.83
N SER A 327 -32.42 6.70 9.46
CA SER A 327 -33.88 6.46 9.46
C SER A 327 -34.47 6.40 10.86
N SER A 328 -35.02 7.52 11.33
CA SER A 328 -36.00 7.52 12.41
C SER A 328 -37.31 6.90 11.89
N THR A 329 -37.63 5.67 12.30
CA THR A 329 -39.01 5.19 12.29
C THR A 329 -39.48 5.02 13.72
N GLY A 330 -40.54 5.77 14.05
CA GLY A 330 -41.07 5.94 15.38
C GLY A 330 -41.45 4.64 16.08
N SER A 331 -41.38 4.72 17.41
CA SER A 331 -41.86 3.74 18.36
C SER A 331 -43.30 3.30 18.05
N GLY A 332 -43.45 2.09 17.51
CA GLY A 332 -44.69 1.34 17.54
C GLY A 332 -44.74 0.52 18.83
N SER A 333 -45.55 0.96 19.78
CA SER A 333 -45.91 0.21 20.97
C SER A 333 -46.52 -1.14 20.61
N ARG A 334 -45.92 -2.25 21.04
CA ARG A 334 -46.64 -3.51 21.28
C ARG A 334 -46.17 -4.15 22.58
N SER A 335 -47.05 -4.02 23.56
CA SER A 335 -47.14 -4.80 24.79
C SER A 335 -47.15 -6.30 24.52
N TYR A 336 -46.44 -7.08 25.33
CA TYR A 336 -46.93 -8.34 25.86
C TYR A 336 -46.24 -8.63 27.20
N SER A 337 -47.05 -8.70 28.25
CA SER A 337 -46.81 -9.45 29.49
C SER A 337 -47.84 -10.59 29.53
N PRO A 338 -47.71 -11.59 30.43
CA PRO A 338 -46.60 -11.91 31.33
C PRO A 338 -45.72 -13.08 30.84
#